data_AF-A0AA96TFK2-F1
#
_entry.id   AF-A0AA96TFK2-F1
#
_cell.length_a   1.000
_cell.length_b   1.000
_cell.length_c   1.000
_cell.angle_alpha   90.00
_cell.angle_beta   90.00
_cell.angle_gamma   90.00
#
_symmetry.space_group_name_H-M   'P 1'
#
loop_
_entity.id
_entity.type
_entity.pdbx_description
1 polymer ?
#
loop_
_entity_poly.entity_id
_entity_poly.type
_entity_poly.pdbx_seq_one_letter_code
_entity_poly.pdbx_strand_id
1 'polypeptide(L)'
;MNAHCERVIGTIRRELLDHILIMDEGHARQVLKTYEKHYNGHRPHQARDQLPPAGQQHPAAVHDPDTRRVLRTRILGGLINEYKHAA
;
A
#
# COMPACT_ATOMS: atom_id res chain seq x y z
N MET A 1 -5.35 25.75 1.19
CA MET A 1 -6.21 24.59 0.91
C MET A 1 -5.49 23.43 0.20
N ASN A 2 -4.17 23.49 -0.05
CA ASN A 2 -3.45 22.45 -0.80
C ASN A 2 -2.63 21.44 0.03
N ALA A 3 -2.56 21.61 1.36
CA ALA A 3 -1.69 20.79 2.20
C ALA A 3 -1.99 19.27 2.14
N HIS A 4 -3.25 18.89 1.90
CA HIS A 4 -3.61 17.48 1.73
C HIS A 4 -3.10 16.93 0.39
N CYS A 5 -3.32 17.65 -0.71
CA CYS A 5 -2.82 17.28 -2.04
C CYS A 5 -1.29 17.22 -2.06
N GLU A 6 -0.62 18.22 -1.50
CA GLU A 6 0.83 18.28 -1.39
C GLU A 6 1.40 17.11 -0.59
N ARG A 7 0.75 16.75 0.53
CA ARG A 7 1.13 15.58 1.32
C ARG A 7 0.99 14.30 0.52
N VAL A 8 -0.12 14.12 -0.20
CA VAL A 8 -0.34 12.93 -1.05
C VAL A 8 0.71 12.84 -2.16
N ILE A 9 0.97 13.93 -2.88
CA ILE A 9 1.99 13.98 -3.93
C ILE A 9 3.37 13.65 -3.37
N GLY A 10 3.72 14.21 -2.21
CA GLY A 10 4.98 13.91 -1.54
C GLY A 10 5.11 12.44 -1.15
N THR A 11 4.03 11.81 -0.69
CA THR A 11 4.02 10.38 -0.36
C THR A 11 4.19 9.52 -1.60
N ILE A 12 3.46 9.81 -2.68
CA ILE A 12 3.62 9.12 -3.96
C ILE A 12 5.05 9.25 -4.48
N ARG A 13 5.67 10.44 -4.38
CA ARG A 13 7.06 10.63 -4.80
C ARG A 13 8.01 9.72 -4.01
N ARG A 14 7.99 9.82 -2.68
CA ARG A 14 8.90 9.10 -1.78
C ARG A 14 8.73 7.58 -1.80
N GLU A 15 7.51 7.08 -1.98
CA GLU A 15 7.24 5.64 -1.90
C GLU A 15 7.24 4.95 -3.27
N LEU A 16 7.14 5.71 -4.36
CA LEU A 16 6.94 5.17 -5.70
C LEU A 16 7.84 5.81 -6.76
N LEU A 17 7.69 7.11 -7.01
CA LEU A 17 8.27 7.74 -8.20
C LEU A 17 9.78 7.97 -8.09
N ASP A 18 10.33 8.00 -6.87
CA ASP A 18 11.79 8.05 -6.65
C ASP A 18 12.47 6.68 -6.88
N HIS A 19 11.69 5.61 -7.08
CA HIS A 19 12.18 4.23 -7.18
C HIS A 19 11.84 3.53 -8.51
N ILE A 20 10.94 4.10 -9.32
CA ILE A 20 10.51 3.52 -10.59
C ILE A 20 10.78 4.51 -11.71
N LEU A 21 11.53 4.06 -12.71
CA LEU A 21 11.66 4.80 -13.96
C LEU A 21 10.35 4.69 -14.76
N ILE A 22 9.68 5.82 -14.95
CA ILE A 22 8.48 5.91 -15.79
C ILE A 22 8.91 6.01 -17.24
N MET A 23 8.36 5.14 -18.09
CA MET A 23 8.75 4.99 -19.49
C MET A 23 7.88 5.83 -20.41
N ASP A 24 6.58 5.85 -20.13
CA ASP A 24 5.58 6.60 -20.86
C ASP A 24 4.36 6.85 -19.95
N GLU A 25 3.37 7.54 -20.49
CA GLU A 25 2.13 7.88 -19.78
C GLU A 25 1.30 6.64 -19.39
N GLY A 26 1.25 5.63 -20.26
CA GLY A 26 0.54 4.38 -19.99
C GLY A 26 1.16 3.61 -18.82
N HIS A 27 2.49 3.55 -18.79
CA HIS A 27 3.25 3.01 -17.67
C HIS A 27 2.98 3.81 -16.39
N ALA A 28 3.00 5.14 -16.44
CA ALA A 28 2.68 6.00 -15.31
C ALA A 28 1.27 5.70 -14.74
N ARG A 29 0.26 5.62 -15.61
CA ARG A 29 -1.12 5.31 -15.23
C ARG A 29 -1.22 3.94 -14.57
N GLN A 30 -0.55 2.93 -15.12
CA GLN A 30 -0.58 1.57 -14.56
C GLN A 30 0.11 1.49 -13.19
N VAL A 31 1.25 2.17 -13.04
CA VAL A 31 2.00 2.25 -11.78
C VAL A 31 1.19 2.96 -10.71
N LEU A 32 0.64 4.13 -11.02
CA LEU A 32 -0.18 4.91 -10.08
C LEU A 32 -1.47 4.19 -9.70
N LYS A 33 -2.14 3.50 -10.65
CA LYS A 33 -3.34 2.70 -10.37
C LYS A 33 -3.04 1.52 -9.44
N THR A 34 -1.90 0.88 -9.61
CA THR A 34 -1.45 -0.18 -8.70
C THR A 34 -1.18 0.38 -7.31
N TYR A 35 -0.49 1.52 -7.24
CA TYR A 35 -0.18 2.18 -5.98
C TYR A 35 -1.44 2.69 -5.26
N GLU A 36 -2.43 3.23 -5.97
CA GLU A 36 -3.71 3.66 -5.40
C GLU A 36 -4.43 2.50 -4.71
N LYS A 37 -4.49 1.32 -5.36
CA LYS A 37 -5.08 0.11 -4.77
C LYS A 37 -4.35 -0.30 -3.49
N HIS A 38 -3.02 -0.25 -3.51
CA HIS A 38 -2.19 -0.50 -2.32
C HIS A 38 -2.48 0.52 -1.21
N TYR A 39 -2.43 1.82 -1.53
CA TYR A 39 -2.60 2.91 -0.58
C TYR A 39 -3.95 2.86 0.15
N ASN A 40 -5.01 2.58 -0.61
CA ASN A 40 -6.38 2.55 -0.10
C ASN A 40 -6.76 1.21 0.52
N GLY A 41 -6.17 0.10 0.07
CA GLY A 41 -6.59 -1.25 0.46
C GLY A 41 -5.65 -1.98 1.43
N HIS A 42 -4.37 -1.60 1.51
CA HIS A 42 -3.36 -2.38 2.24
C HIS A 42 -2.38 -1.54 3.05
N ARG A 43 -2.00 -0.34 2.57
CA ARG A 43 -1.03 0.53 3.25
C ARG A 43 -1.55 0.88 4.65
N PRO A 44 -0.77 0.68 5.71
CA PRO A 44 -1.20 1.05 7.04
C PRO A 44 -1.14 2.57 7.24
N HIS A 45 -2.13 3.14 7.92
CA HIS A 45 -2.17 4.57 8.26
C HIS A 45 -2.20 4.76 9.76
N GLN A 46 -1.15 5.40 10.30
CA GLN A 46 -1.00 5.62 11.75
C GLN A 46 -2.20 6.34 12.37
N ALA A 47 -2.76 7.34 11.67
CA ALA A 47 -3.94 8.07 12.14
C ALA A 47 -5.25 7.25 12.13
N ARG A 48 -5.21 6.02 11.62
CA ARG A 48 -6.34 5.07 11.56
C ARG A 48 -5.99 3.75 12.26
N ASP A 49 -5.15 3.79 13.29
CA ASP A 49 -4.71 2.57 14.00
C ASP A 49 -4.11 1.51 13.07
N GLN A 50 -3.35 1.93 12.06
CA GLN A 50 -2.77 1.07 11.01
C GLN A 50 -3.79 0.48 10.02
N LEU A 51 -5.06 0.86 10.09
CA LEU A 51 -6.03 0.46 9.06
C LEU A 51 -5.78 1.24 7.76
N PRO A 52 -5.90 0.58 6.60
CA PRO A 52 -6.00 1.27 5.34
C PRO A 52 -7.29 2.11 5.27
N PRO A 53 -7.39 3.09 4.36
CA PRO A 53 -8.57 3.92 4.19
C PRO A 53 -9.85 3.11 3.92
N ALA A 54 -9.75 2.05 3.13
CA ALA A 54 -10.85 1.12 2.86
C ALA A 54 -11.03 0.04 3.96
N GLY A 55 -10.14 -0.02 4.94
CA GLY A 55 -10.21 -0.95 6.07
C GLY A 55 -11.17 -0.44 7.14
N GLN A 56 -12.13 -1.29 7.52
CA GLN A 56 -13.12 -1.00 8.56
C GLN A 56 -12.79 -1.67 9.90
N GLN A 57 -12.12 -2.81 9.88
CA GLN A 57 -11.81 -3.60 11.07
C GLN A 57 -10.42 -4.24 10.91
N HIS A 58 -9.72 -4.40 12.03
CA HIS A 58 -8.48 -5.17 12.05
C HIS A 58 -8.77 -6.64 11.81
N PRO A 59 -7.87 -7.36 11.11
CA PRO A 59 -7.89 -8.82 11.13
C PRO A 59 -7.88 -9.29 12.58
N ALA A 60 -8.61 -10.37 12.89
CA ALA A 60 -8.61 -10.96 14.23
C ALA A 60 -7.17 -11.15 14.72
N ALA A 61 -6.88 -10.70 15.94
CA ALA A 61 -5.55 -10.82 16.54
C ALA A 61 -5.12 -12.29 16.52
N VAL A 62 -3.99 -12.56 15.87
CA VAL A 62 -3.38 -13.89 15.87
C VAL A 62 -2.64 -14.03 17.19
N HIS A 63 -3.22 -14.77 18.14
CA HIS A 63 -2.61 -15.02 19.45
C HIS A 63 -1.48 -16.05 19.40
N ASP A 64 -1.37 -16.81 18.31
CA ASP A 64 -0.33 -17.81 18.09
C ASP A 64 0.29 -17.65 16.68
N PRO A 65 1.53 -17.13 16.55
CA PRO A 65 2.18 -16.90 15.27
C PRO A 65 2.37 -18.17 14.42
N ASP A 66 2.31 -19.38 15.01
CA ASP A 66 2.45 -20.65 14.30
C ASP A 66 1.13 -21.14 13.67
N THR A 67 -0.03 -20.58 14.08
CA THR A 67 -1.35 -21.07 13.60
C THR A 67 -1.80 -20.51 12.26
N ARG A 68 -1.20 -19.42 11.74
CA ARG A 68 -1.72 -18.77 10.52
C ARG A 68 -0.64 -18.35 9.53
N ARG A 69 -0.49 -19.16 8.47
CA ARG A 69 0.43 -18.90 7.35
C ARG A 69 0.28 -17.48 6.80
N VAL A 70 1.39 -16.74 6.73
CA VAL A 70 1.43 -15.42 6.11
C VAL A 70 1.68 -15.55 4.61
N LEU A 71 0.84 -14.91 3.81
CA LEU A 71 0.95 -14.80 2.36
C LEU A 71 1.57 -13.45 2.02
N ARG A 72 2.64 -13.47 1.20
CA ARG A 72 3.30 -12.28 0.66
C ARG A 72 2.93 -12.10 -0.81
N THR A 73 2.45 -10.91 -1.14
CA THR A 73 2.24 -10.47 -2.53
C THR A 73 3.23 -9.36 -2.85
N ARG A 74 4.03 -9.56 -3.90
CA ARG A 74 4.92 -8.53 -4.45
C ARG A 74 4.16 -7.72 -5.49
N ILE A 75 4.14 -6.40 -5.35
CA ILE A 75 3.57 -5.50 -6.35
C ILE A 75 4.64 -4.54 -6.86
N LEU A 76 4.42 -3.97 -8.05
CA LEU A 76 5.35 -3.02 -8.68
C LEU A 76 6.79 -3.54 -8.76
N GLY A 77 6.95 -4.76 -9.29
CA GLY A 77 8.27 -5.41 -9.39
C GLY A 77 8.88 -5.82 -8.05
N GLY A 78 8.12 -5.75 -6.95
CA GLY A 78 8.60 -6.07 -5.61
C GLY A 78 9.08 -4.87 -4.81
N LEU A 79 8.94 -3.64 -5.35
CA LEU A 79 9.14 -2.40 -4.59
C LEU A 79 8.28 -2.38 -3.33
N ILE A 80 7.05 -2.86 -3.44
CA ILE A 80 6.11 -2.95 -2.32
C ILE A 80 5.73 -4.41 -2.08
N ASN A 81 5.70 -4.78 -0.80
CA ASN A 81 5.31 -6.10 -0.32
C ASN A 81 4.06 -5.98 0.53
N GLU A 82 3.00 -6.65 0.12
CA GLU A 82 1.77 -6.78 0.89
C GLU A 82 1.76 -8.13 1.61
N TYR A 83 1.26 -8.14 2.84
CA TYR A 83 1.22 -9.32 3.71
C TYR A 83 -0.19 -9.52 4.23
N LYS A 84 -0.72 -10.74 4.08
CA LYS A 84 -2.05 -11.14 4.56
C LYS A 84 -1.95 -12.49 5.24
N HIS A 85 -2.78 -12.74 6.25
CA HIS A 85 -2.92 -14.10 6.78
C HIS A 85 -3.76 -14.95 5.81
N ALA A 86 -3.39 -16.22 5.67
CA ALA A 86 -4.21 -17.21 4.97
C ALA A 86 -5.57 -17.36 5.69
N ALA A 87 -6.63 -17.56 4.91
CA ALA A 87 -7.99 -17.73 5.39
C ALA A 87 -8.09 -18.93 6.33
#